data_AF-A0A6G2XC13-F1
#
_entry.id   AF-A0A6G2XC13-F1
#
_cell.length_a   1.000
_cell.length_b   1.000
_cell.length_c   1.000
_cell.angle_alpha   90.00
_cell.angle_beta   90.00
_cell.angle_gamma   90.00
#
_symmetry.space_group_name_H-M   'P 1'
#
loop_
_entity.id
_entity.type
_entity.pdbx_description
1 polymer ?
#
loop_
_entity_poly.entity_id
_entity_poly.type
_entity_poly.pdbx_seq_one_letter_code
_entity_poly.pdbx_strand_id
1 'polypeptide(L)'
;MTALTRAALRLARSRLPDPPGAGVPQYLSPADALHPLSDHALWELREDIDRELEARAYVALTDALRWHLRESGLFDHDEQPAVAATFTVTTRHPDGPWWDEAAVVIRYADGFEQTVDFAGTTVDDELVELVLGGGEHPEPGDVLTVPLLIL
;
A
#
# COMPACT_ATOMS: atom_id res chain seq x y z
N MET A 1 20.58 2.46 -8.51
CA MET A 1 19.92 1.14 -8.40
C MET A 1 19.47 0.97 -6.95
N THR A 2 18.17 1.04 -6.70
CA THR A 2 17.62 1.10 -5.33
C THR A 2 17.62 -0.29 -4.68
N ALA A 3 17.46 -0.35 -3.36
CA ALA A 3 17.29 -1.62 -2.64
C ALA A 3 16.11 -2.44 -3.21
N LEU A 4 15.10 -1.73 -3.71
CA LEU A 4 13.88 -2.25 -4.31
C LEU A 4 14.15 -2.99 -5.62
N THR A 5 14.97 -2.42 -6.51
CA THR A 5 15.43 -3.11 -7.74
C THR A 5 16.16 -4.41 -7.41
N ARG A 6 16.92 -4.43 -6.32
CA ARG A 6 17.72 -5.58 -5.89
C ARG A 6 16.87 -6.71 -5.30
N ALA A 7 15.76 -6.38 -4.64
CA ALA A 7 14.82 -7.36 -4.10
C ALA A 7 13.97 -8.01 -5.20
N ALA A 8 13.44 -7.21 -6.13
CA ALA A 8 12.70 -7.70 -7.29
C ALA A 8 13.57 -8.62 -8.16
N LEU A 9 14.85 -8.26 -8.38
CA LEU A 9 15.81 -9.11 -9.10
C LEU A 9 16.12 -10.43 -8.38
N ARG A 10 16.14 -10.45 -7.04
CA ARG A 10 16.33 -11.70 -6.28
C ARG A 10 15.13 -12.63 -6.39
N LEU A 11 13.91 -12.07 -6.30
CA LEU A 11 12.67 -12.84 -6.41
C LEU A 11 12.47 -13.41 -7.82
N ALA A 12 12.76 -12.61 -8.85
CA ALA A 12 12.76 -13.07 -10.25
C ALA A 12 13.79 -14.19 -10.46
N ARG A 13 14.98 -14.06 -9.87
CA ARG A 13 16.04 -15.06 -9.96
C ARG A 13 15.71 -16.37 -9.24
N SER A 14 14.92 -16.34 -8.16
CA SER A 14 14.50 -17.57 -7.46
C SER A 14 13.39 -18.35 -8.18
N ARG A 15 12.68 -17.71 -9.13
CA ARG A 15 11.64 -18.35 -9.94
C ARG A 15 12.16 -18.92 -11.27
N LEU A 16 13.40 -18.61 -11.65
CA LEU A 16 14.03 -19.16 -12.85
C LEU A 16 14.70 -20.51 -12.53
N PRO A 17 14.54 -21.54 -13.37
CA PRO A 17 15.26 -22.80 -13.21
C PRO A 17 16.77 -22.54 -13.30
N ASP A 18 17.55 -23.20 -12.43
CA ASP A 18 19.01 -23.14 -12.50
C ASP A 18 19.46 -23.51 -13.92
N PRO A 19 20.19 -22.63 -14.63
CA PRO A 19 20.65 -22.96 -15.97
C PRO A 19 21.60 -24.16 -15.87
N PRO A 20 21.43 -25.19 -16.71
CA PRO A 20 22.31 -26.34 -16.69
C PRO A 20 23.72 -25.89 -17.10
N GLY A 21 24.62 -25.83 -16.12
CA GLY A 21 26.08 -25.81 -16.27
C GLY A 21 26.63 -24.94 -17.39
N ALA A 22 26.66 -23.62 -17.23
CA ALA A 22 27.60 -22.74 -17.95
C ALA A 22 27.66 -21.39 -17.24
N GLY A 23 28.87 -20.84 -17.11
CA GLY A 23 29.12 -19.55 -16.45
C GLY A 23 28.16 -18.47 -16.94
N VAL A 24 27.43 -17.86 -16.00
CA VAL A 24 26.48 -16.79 -16.27
C VAL A 24 27.24 -15.63 -16.93
N PRO A 25 26.96 -15.26 -18.21
CA PRO A 25 27.62 -14.13 -18.85
C PRO A 25 27.29 -12.85 -18.06
N GLN A 26 28.32 -12.05 -17.80
CA GLN A 26 28.30 -10.91 -16.89
C GLN A 26 27.50 -9.68 -17.39
N TYR A 27 26.58 -9.85 -18.35
CA TYR A 27 25.90 -8.74 -19.03
C TYR A 27 24.43 -8.98 -19.36
N LEU A 28 23.73 -9.91 -18.70
CA LEU A 28 22.26 -9.94 -18.81
C LEU A 28 21.71 -8.73 -18.06
N SER A 29 21.31 -7.70 -18.80
CA SER A 29 20.54 -6.61 -18.23
C SER A 29 19.18 -7.16 -17.78
N PRO A 30 18.48 -6.52 -16.82
CA PRO A 30 17.12 -6.92 -16.45
C PRO A 30 16.18 -7.04 -17.65
N ALA A 31 16.39 -6.22 -18.70
CA ALA A 31 15.63 -6.29 -19.94
C ALA A 31 15.89 -7.60 -20.73
N ASP A 32 17.13 -8.09 -20.76
CA ASP A 32 17.49 -9.33 -21.47
C ASP A 32 16.93 -10.59 -20.77
N ALA A 33 16.77 -10.52 -19.44
CA ALA A 33 16.16 -11.59 -18.65
C ALA A 33 14.63 -11.68 -18.85
N LEU A 34 13.99 -10.58 -19.27
CA LEU A 34 12.56 -10.49 -19.55
C LEU A 34 12.22 -10.78 -21.02
N HIS A 35 13.21 -10.70 -21.91
CA HIS A 35 13.05 -10.93 -23.35
C HIS A 35 12.46 -12.30 -23.78
N PRO A 36 12.65 -13.42 -23.05
CA PRO A 36 12.03 -14.70 -23.40
C PRO A 36 10.61 -14.87 -22.82
N LEU A 37 10.10 -13.92 -22.04
CA LEU A 37 8.73 -13.98 -21.52
C LEU A 37 7.75 -13.62 -22.64
N SER A 38 6.73 -14.46 -22.82
CA SER A 38 5.59 -14.11 -23.66
C SER A 38 4.90 -12.84 -23.12
N ASP A 39 4.19 -12.09 -23.97
CA ASP A 39 3.41 -10.91 -23.56
C ASP A 39 2.47 -11.22 -22.38
N HIS A 40 1.94 -12.45 -22.34
CA HIS A 40 1.12 -12.93 -21.22
C HIS A 40 1.91 -13.02 -19.90
N ALA A 41 3.14 -13.53 -19.91
CA ALA A 41 3.98 -13.63 -18.72
C ALA A 41 4.50 -12.26 -18.25
N LEU A 42 4.69 -11.30 -19.18
CA LEU A 42 4.99 -9.91 -18.83
C LEU A 42 3.79 -9.22 -18.17
N TRP A 43 2.59 -9.52 -18.65
CA TRP A 43 1.34 -9.03 -18.05
C TRP A 43 1.11 -9.60 -16.65
N GLU A 44 1.26 -10.92 -16.45
CA GLU A 44 1.16 -11.55 -15.12
C GLU A 44 2.20 -11.00 -14.15
N LEU A 45 3.45 -10.79 -14.59
CA LEU A 45 4.49 -10.20 -13.75
C LEU A 45 4.13 -8.77 -13.32
N ARG A 46 3.50 -8.00 -14.21
CA ARG A 46 3.02 -6.66 -13.89
C ARG A 46 1.93 -6.71 -12.83
N GLU A 47 0.93 -7.58 -12.99
CA GLU A 47 -0.13 -7.77 -11.98
C GLU A 47 0.43 -8.19 -10.62
N ASP A 48 1.43 -9.08 -10.60
CA ASP A 48 2.11 -9.50 -9.37
C ASP A 48 2.84 -8.33 -8.69
N ILE A 49 3.49 -7.46 -9.48
CA ILE A 49 4.18 -6.27 -8.96
C ILE A 49 3.17 -5.27 -8.41
N ASP A 50 2.11 -4.99 -9.15
CA ASP A 50 1.09 -4.03 -8.75
C ASP A 50 0.41 -4.49 -7.44
N ARG A 51 0.07 -5.78 -7.33
CA ARG A 51 -0.49 -6.38 -6.11
C ARG A 51 0.45 -6.31 -4.90
N GLU A 52 1.75 -6.53 -5.11
CA GLU A 52 2.75 -6.43 -4.04
C GLU A 52 2.97 -4.97 -3.60
N LEU A 53 2.89 -4.00 -4.52
CA LEU A 53 2.98 -2.58 -4.20
C LEU A 53 1.76 -2.13 -3.39
N GLU A 54 0.56 -2.50 -3.83
CA GLU A 54 -0.69 -2.24 -3.12
C GLU A 54 -0.66 -2.82 -1.69
N ALA A 55 -0.23 -4.08 -1.53
CA ALA A 55 -0.11 -4.71 -0.22
C ALA A 55 0.84 -3.97 0.72
N ARG A 56 1.95 -3.43 0.20
CA ARG A 56 2.92 -2.66 1.00
C ARG A 56 2.39 -1.29 1.40
N ALA A 57 1.76 -0.59 0.48
CA ALA A 57 1.13 0.69 0.77
C ALA A 57 0.05 0.53 1.84
N TYR A 58 -0.72 -0.58 1.79
CA TYR A 58 -1.71 -0.89 2.81
C TYR A 58 -1.11 -1.13 4.19
N VAL A 59 0.02 -1.85 4.26
CA VAL A 59 0.75 -2.06 5.52
C VAL A 59 1.28 -0.74 6.07
N ALA A 60 1.90 0.08 5.22
CA ALA A 60 2.47 1.37 5.61
C ALA A 60 1.38 2.33 6.13
N LEU A 61 0.24 2.42 5.43
CA LEU A 61 -0.93 3.17 5.88
C LEU A 61 -1.47 2.69 7.23
N THR A 62 -1.59 1.38 7.41
CA THR A 62 -2.06 0.78 8.67
C THR A 62 -1.12 1.13 9.82
N ASP A 63 0.19 1.08 9.59
CA ASP A 63 1.20 1.42 10.60
C ASP A 63 1.21 2.93 10.91
N ALA A 64 1.08 3.80 9.91
CA ALA A 64 0.96 5.24 10.09
C ALA A 64 -0.27 5.59 10.95
N LEU A 65 -1.43 5.00 10.66
CA LEU A 65 -2.65 5.19 11.44
C LEU A 65 -2.46 4.77 12.90
N ARG A 66 -1.93 3.56 13.12
CA ARG A 66 -1.67 3.05 14.47
C ARG A 66 -0.70 3.93 15.24
N TRP A 67 0.34 4.44 14.58
CA TRP A 67 1.28 5.36 15.19
C TRP A 67 0.57 6.63 15.67
N HIS A 68 -0.16 7.32 14.77
CA HIS A 68 -0.83 8.58 15.10
C HIS A 68 -1.91 8.42 16.16
N LEU A 69 -2.69 7.32 16.12
CA LEU A 69 -3.69 7.03 17.15
C LEU A 69 -3.04 6.82 18.53
N ARG A 70 -1.89 6.15 18.61
CA ARG A 70 -1.17 5.98 19.87
C ARG A 70 -0.59 7.29 20.37
N GLU A 71 0.04 8.07 19.50
CA GLU A 71 0.63 9.36 19.85
C GLU A 71 -0.43 10.35 20.35
N SER A 72 -1.62 10.33 19.74
CA SER A 72 -2.75 11.20 20.08
C SER A 72 -3.59 10.70 21.26
N GLY A 73 -3.31 9.51 21.79
CA GLY A 73 -4.11 8.89 22.86
C GLY A 73 -5.51 8.43 22.42
N LEU A 74 -5.71 8.22 21.11
CA LEU A 74 -6.96 7.79 20.48
C LEU A 74 -6.95 6.31 20.10
N PHE A 75 -5.97 5.55 20.60
CA PHE A 75 -5.86 4.12 20.31
C PHE A 75 -6.93 3.30 21.03
N ASP A 76 -7.39 3.77 22.20
CA ASP A 76 -8.39 3.11 23.03
C ASP A 76 -9.49 4.10 23.46
N HIS A 77 -10.75 3.66 23.43
CA HIS A 77 -11.92 4.34 24.00
C HIS A 77 -12.53 3.43 25.06
N ASP A 78 -12.61 3.85 26.32
CA ASP A 78 -13.14 3.03 27.43
C ASP A 78 -12.56 1.59 27.48
N GLU A 79 -11.23 1.48 27.35
CA GLU A 79 -10.48 0.21 27.28
C GLU A 79 -10.79 -0.66 26.04
N GLN A 80 -11.48 -0.11 25.04
CA GLN A 80 -11.79 -0.75 23.75
C GLN A 80 -10.87 -0.21 22.66
N PRO A 81 -10.15 -1.07 21.93
CA PRO A 81 -9.20 -0.62 20.92
C PRO A 81 -9.90 -0.12 19.66
N ALA A 82 -9.24 0.78 18.94
CA ALA A 82 -9.61 1.15 17.58
C ALA A 82 -9.49 -0.05 16.64
N VAL A 83 -10.55 -0.35 15.87
CA VAL A 83 -10.65 -1.52 15.00
C VAL A 83 -10.66 -1.19 13.52
N ALA A 84 -11.07 0.02 13.14
CA ALA A 84 -11.05 0.47 11.74
C ALA A 84 -10.95 1.99 11.64
N ALA A 85 -10.34 2.47 10.55
CA ALA A 85 -10.38 3.85 10.09
C ALA A 85 -11.13 3.91 8.76
N THR A 86 -11.96 4.93 8.59
CA THR A 86 -12.76 5.12 7.38
C THR A 86 -12.51 6.50 6.80
N PHE A 87 -12.18 6.52 5.51
CA PHE A 87 -11.91 7.72 4.72
C PHE A 87 -12.96 7.85 3.64
N THR A 88 -13.48 9.07 3.45
CA THR A 88 -14.42 9.38 2.36
C THR A 88 -13.69 10.20 1.33
N VAL A 89 -13.73 9.77 0.06
CA VAL A 89 -13.15 10.47 -1.08
C VAL A 89 -14.07 11.64 -1.44
N THR A 90 -13.58 12.89 -1.45
CA THR A 90 -14.44 14.09 -1.57
C THR A 90 -14.28 14.90 -2.86
N THR A 91 -13.13 15.51 -3.17
CA THR A 91 -12.70 16.03 -4.52
C THR A 91 -11.47 16.95 -4.50
N ARG A 92 -10.84 17.22 -3.34
CA ARG A 92 -9.87 18.33 -3.23
C ARG A 92 -8.45 17.93 -2.87
N HIS A 93 -7.66 17.64 -3.90
CA HIS A 93 -6.21 17.91 -3.88
C HIS A 93 -5.71 18.07 -5.33
N PRO A 94 -4.73 18.92 -5.62
CA PRO A 94 -4.21 19.12 -6.98
C PRO A 94 -3.50 17.89 -7.59
N ASP A 95 -3.04 16.92 -6.77
CA ASP A 95 -2.12 15.85 -7.20
C ASP A 95 -2.57 14.41 -6.89
N GLY A 96 -3.79 14.17 -6.39
CA GLY A 96 -4.24 12.83 -5.98
C GLY A 96 -5.59 12.84 -5.25
N PRO A 97 -6.10 11.69 -4.77
CA PRO A 97 -7.48 11.59 -4.29
C PRO A 97 -7.68 12.38 -2.99
N TRP A 98 -8.22 13.58 -3.13
CA TRP A 98 -9.54 14.01 -2.66
C TRP A 98 -10.12 13.65 -1.27
N TRP A 99 -9.56 12.82 -0.40
CA TRP A 99 -10.21 12.53 0.89
C TRP A 99 -10.24 13.74 1.83
N ASP A 100 -11.21 13.77 2.74
CA ASP A 100 -11.27 14.78 3.80
C ASP A 100 -10.46 14.29 5.01
N GLU A 101 -9.20 14.72 5.08
CA GLU A 101 -8.28 14.39 6.18
C GLU A 101 -8.80 14.85 7.55
N ALA A 102 -9.66 15.87 7.58
CA ALA A 102 -10.27 16.38 8.81
C ALA A 102 -11.52 15.58 9.24
N ALA A 103 -11.98 14.64 8.43
CA ALA A 103 -13.23 13.90 8.63
C ALA A 103 -13.03 12.38 8.64
N VAL A 104 -11.88 11.89 9.12
CA VAL A 104 -11.62 10.45 9.22
C VAL A 104 -12.40 9.86 10.39
N VAL A 105 -13.14 8.78 10.13
CA VAL A 105 -13.94 8.12 11.17
C VAL A 105 -13.20 6.90 11.71
N ILE A 106 -12.86 6.94 13.00
CA ILE A 106 -12.29 5.82 13.74
C ILE A 106 -13.43 5.08 14.43
N ARG A 107 -13.50 3.77 14.20
CA ARG A 107 -14.44 2.86 14.85
C ARG A 107 -13.71 2.02 15.88
N TYR A 108 -14.28 1.90 17.07
CA TYR A 108 -13.76 1.11 18.20
C TYR A 108 -14.51 -0.22 18.35
N ALA A 109 -13.97 -1.12 19.18
CA ALA A 109 -14.49 -2.48 19.34
C ALA A 109 -15.90 -2.56 19.98
N ASP A 110 -16.28 -1.55 20.76
CA ASP A 110 -17.64 -1.36 21.30
C ASP A 110 -18.65 -0.82 20.27
N GLY A 111 -18.17 -0.46 19.07
CA GLY A 111 -18.98 0.19 18.04
C GLY A 111 -19.09 1.71 18.21
N PHE A 112 -18.37 2.31 19.15
CA PHE A 112 -18.23 3.77 19.20
C PHE A 112 -17.49 4.25 17.94
N GLU A 113 -17.90 5.42 17.45
CA GLU A 113 -17.29 6.06 16.29
C GLU A 113 -16.90 7.49 16.67
N GLN A 114 -15.70 7.89 16.26
CA GLN A 114 -15.16 9.21 16.51
C GLN A 114 -14.54 9.78 15.23
N THR A 115 -14.87 11.03 14.93
CA THR A 115 -14.21 11.78 13.88
C THR A 115 -12.88 12.34 14.39
N VAL A 116 -11.83 12.13 13.61
CA VAL A 116 -10.45 12.53 13.91
C VAL A 116 -9.90 13.31 12.72
N ASP A 117 -9.11 14.32 13.04
CA ASP A 117 -8.39 15.13 12.06
C ASP A 117 -6.96 14.60 11.93
N PHE A 118 -6.61 14.15 10.72
CA PHE A 118 -5.27 13.69 10.34
C PHE A 118 -4.57 14.69 9.41
N ALA A 119 -5.08 15.92 9.28
CA ALA A 119 -4.51 16.93 8.39
C ALA A 119 -3.02 17.18 8.70
N GLY A 120 -2.18 17.06 7.68
CA GLY A 120 -0.74 17.29 7.79
C GLY A 120 0.02 16.19 8.55
N THR A 121 -0.57 15.00 8.68
CA THR A 121 0.10 13.81 9.19
C THR A 121 0.60 12.92 8.05
N THR A 122 1.47 11.95 8.36
CA THR A 122 1.96 10.97 7.38
C THR A 122 0.89 10.01 6.87
N VAL A 123 -0.35 10.06 7.39
CA VAL A 123 -1.46 9.24 6.89
C VAL A 123 -1.84 9.64 5.48
N ASP A 124 -1.79 10.94 5.17
CA ASP A 124 -2.12 11.46 3.84
C ASP A 124 -1.15 10.94 2.77
N ASP A 125 0.16 11.03 3.03
CA ASP A 125 1.22 10.52 2.14
C ASP A 125 0.99 9.04 1.79
N GLU A 126 0.67 8.21 2.78
CA GLU A 126 0.46 6.76 2.58
C GLU A 126 -0.87 6.44 1.88
N LEU A 127 -1.91 7.27 2.03
CA LEU A 127 -3.14 7.13 1.27
C LEU A 127 -2.91 7.45 -0.22
N VAL A 128 -2.10 8.46 -0.53
CA VAL A 128 -1.69 8.78 -1.91
C VAL A 128 -0.96 7.58 -2.53
N GLU A 129 0.02 7.02 -1.83
CA GLU A 129 0.77 5.86 -2.31
C GLU A 129 -0.12 4.62 -2.53
N LEU A 130 -1.10 4.38 -1.66
CA LEU A 130 -2.06 3.27 -1.82
C LEU A 130 -2.87 3.41 -3.11
N VAL A 131 -3.35 4.62 -3.42
CA VAL A 131 -4.15 4.84 -4.62
C VAL A 131 -3.31 4.89 -5.88
N LEU A 132 -2.09 5.45 -5.84
CA LEU A 132 -1.18 5.41 -6.98
C LEU A 132 -0.67 3.99 -7.28
N GLY A 133 -0.59 3.13 -6.26
CA GLY A 133 -0.27 1.71 -6.39
C GLY A 133 -1.45 0.86 -6.89
N GLY A 134 -2.68 1.34 -6.71
CA GLY A 134 -3.90 0.71 -7.22
C GLY A 134 -4.11 0.99 -8.71
N GLY A 135 -4.42 -0.05 -9.49
CA GLY A 135 -4.70 0.09 -10.92
C GLY A 135 -5.97 0.91 -11.23
N GLU A 136 -6.84 1.12 -10.24
CA GLU A 136 -8.09 1.89 -10.33
C GLU A 136 -8.07 3.06 -9.33
N HIS A 137 -8.48 4.24 -9.79
CA HIS A 137 -8.58 5.44 -8.96
C HIS A 137 -9.99 5.52 -8.36
N PRO A 138 -10.14 5.79 -7.05
CA PRO A 138 -11.44 5.88 -6.42
C PRO A 138 -12.18 7.15 -6.89
N GLU A 139 -13.49 7.03 -7.01
CA GLU A 139 -14.39 8.11 -7.40
C GLU A 139 -14.80 8.96 -6.18
N PRO A 140 -15.22 10.22 -6.36
CA PRO A 140 -15.78 11.01 -5.27
C PRO A 140 -17.02 10.33 -4.68
N GLY A 141 -17.04 10.19 -3.36
CA GLY A 141 -18.07 9.48 -2.61
C GLY A 141 -17.67 8.05 -2.23
N ASP A 142 -16.58 7.53 -2.79
CA ASP A 142 -16.05 6.23 -2.39
C ASP A 142 -15.58 6.26 -0.94
N VAL A 143 -15.74 5.12 -0.28
CA VAL A 143 -15.39 4.93 1.12
C VAL A 143 -14.28 3.89 1.19
N LEU A 144 -13.12 4.31 1.69
CA LEU A 144 -12.00 3.43 1.99
C LEU A 144 -12.04 3.08 3.47
N THR A 145 -12.12 1.78 3.78
CA THR A 145 -12.04 1.28 5.16
C THR A 145 -10.74 0.51 5.35
N VAL A 146 -9.93 0.96 6.31
CA VAL A 146 -8.67 0.33 6.73
C VAL A 146 -8.89 -0.34 8.10
N PRO A 147 -8.80 -1.67 8.23
CA PRO A 147 -8.86 -2.37 9.49
C PRO A 147 -7.58 -2.11 10.28
N LEU A 148 -7.74 -1.78 11.55
CA LEU A 148 -6.65 -1.48 12.48
C LEU A 148 -6.31 -2.68 13.39
N LEU A 149 -7.12 -3.73 13.36
CA LEU A 149 -7.03 -4.91 14.22
C LEU A 149 -5.63 -5.53 14.22
N ILE A 150 -5.12 -5.78 15.42
CA ILE A 150 -3.90 -6.53 15.68
C ILE A 150 -4.17 -8.00 15.31
N LEU A 151 -3.44 -8.52 14.32
CA LEU A 151 -3.32 -9.96 14.07
C LEU A 151 -2.45 -10.61 15.15
#